data_AF-A0A951F7S8-F1
#
_entry.id   AF-A0A951F7S8-F1
#
_cell.length_a   1.000
_cell.length_b   1.000
_cell.length_c   1.000
_cell.angle_alpha   90.00
_cell.angle_beta   90.00
_cell.angle_gamma   90.00
#
_symmetry.space_group_name_H-M   'P 1'
#
loop_
_entity.id
_entity.type
_entity.pdbx_description
1 polymer ?
#
loop_
_entity_poly.entity_id
_entity_poly.type
_entity_poly.pdbx_seq_one_letter_code
_entity_poly.pdbx_strand_id
1 'polypeptide(L)'
;MAIQYDEIGIWSEVKLAIVREYAAAYSRIMEATRRNKLDRLSWIYVDAYAGPGYHLSKKTGETVEGSPLIALNTAPPFCEYHFIDTEPARAEPMKTKNNAVTYYLYFASQKPAALNIVNYIFRKYGQP
;
A
#
# COMPACT_ATOMS: atom_id res chain seq x y z
N MET A 1 -6.49 -12.76 18.33
CA MET A 1 -6.06 -11.63 19.18
C MET A 1 -6.82 -10.39 18.74
N ALA A 2 -7.23 -9.52 19.66
CA ALA A 2 -7.88 -8.26 19.29
C ALA A 2 -6.87 -7.35 18.59
N ILE A 3 -7.23 -6.78 17.44
CA ILE A 3 -6.38 -5.82 16.74
C ILE A 3 -6.33 -4.56 17.59
N GLN A 4 -5.15 -4.23 18.10
CA GLN A 4 -4.93 -3.00 18.84
C GLN A 4 -4.72 -1.84 17.86
N TYR A 5 -5.55 -0.82 17.93
CA TYR A 5 -5.40 0.39 17.13
C TYR A 5 -4.33 1.30 17.74
N ASP A 6 -3.45 1.83 16.89
CA ASP A 6 -2.50 2.85 17.32
C ASP A 6 -3.22 4.17 17.55
N GLU A 7 -2.90 4.85 18.66
CA GLU A 7 -3.33 6.22 18.88
C GLU A 7 -2.47 7.21 18.10
N ILE A 8 -3.10 8.05 17.29
CA ILE A 8 -2.42 9.02 16.43
C ILE A 8 -2.72 10.46 16.85
N GLY A 9 -1.72 11.33 16.66
CA GLY A 9 -1.89 12.77 16.84
C GLY A 9 -2.26 13.50 15.54
N ILE A 10 -2.55 14.79 15.66
CA ILE A 10 -2.97 15.70 14.57
C ILE A 10 -2.06 15.60 13.33
N TRP A 11 -0.74 15.50 13.51
CA TRP A 11 0.18 15.42 12.38
C TRP A 11 -0.05 14.17 11.52
N SER A 12 -0.38 13.04 12.14
CA SER A 12 -0.70 11.81 11.41
C SER A 12 -2.03 11.95 10.66
N GLU A 13 -3.04 12.60 11.25
CA GLU A 13 -4.29 12.90 10.56
C GLU A 13 -4.07 13.77 9.31
N VAL A 14 -3.20 14.79 9.42
CA VAL A 14 -2.81 15.64 8.29
C VAL A 14 -2.11 14.82 7.20
N LYS A 15 -1.19 13.92 7.55
CA LYS A 15 -0.55 13.02 6.57
C LYS A 15 -1.58 12.15 5.85
N LEU A 16 -2.54 11.58 6.58
CA LEU A 16 -3.59 10.75 6.01
C LEU A 16 -4.48 11.56 5.05
N ALA A 17 -4.79 12.82 5.38
CA ALA A 17 -5.49 13.73 4.47
C ALA A 17 -4.68 13.98 3.18
N ILE A 18 -3.37 14.25 3.29
CA ILE A 18 -2.47 14.43 2.13
C ILE A 18 -2.48 13.17 1.25
N VAL A 19 -2.33 11.98 1.83
CA VAL A 19 -2.36 10.71 1.08
C VAL A 19 -3.68 10.55 0.34
N ARG A 20 -4.82 10.87 0.98
CA ARG A 20 -6.15 10.78 0.38
C ARG A 20 -6.30 11.69 -0.84
N GLU A 21 -5.94 12.96 -0.70
CA GLU A 21 -6.04 13.93 -1.80
C GLU A 21 -5.08 13.60 -2.94
N TYR A 22 -3.83 13.25 -2.63
CA TYR A 22 -2.83 12.93 -3.62
C TYR A 22 -3.15 11.64 -4.38
N ALA A 23 -3.57 10.58 -3.69
CA ALA A 23 -3.95 9.31 -4.32
C ALA A 23 -5.12 9.50 -5.30
N ALA A 24 -6.12 10.31 -4.93
CA ALA A 24 -7.25 10.63 -5.80
C ALA A 24 -6.84 11.47 -7.03
N ALA A 25 -5.94 12.45 -6.86
CA ALA A 25 -5.45 13.24 -7.99
C ALA A 25 -4.58 12.39 -8.94
N TYR A 26 -3.63 11.64 -8.38
CA TYR A 26 -2.70 10.80 -9.12
C TYR A 26 -3.42 9.71 -9.92
N SER A 27 -4.32 8.96 -9.28
CA SER A 27 -5.08 7.88 -9.96
C SER A 27 -5.90 8.39 -11.14
N ARG A 28 -6.50 9.60 -11.05
CA ARG A 28 -7.21 10.22 -12.18
C ARG A 28 -6.29 10.54 -13.35
N ILE A 29 -5.10 11.07 -13.06
CA ILE A 29 -4.09 11.37 -14.09
C ILE A 29 -3.62 10.08 -14.77
N MET A 30 -3.34 9.04 -13.99
CA MET A 30 -2.88 7.76 -14.51
C MET A 30 -3.96 7.07 -15.36
N GLU A 31 -5.21 7.07 -14.89
CA GLU A 31 -6.33 6.51 -15.66
C GLU A 31 -6.57 7.27 -16.97
N ALA A 32 -6.51 8.61 -16.94
CA ALA A 32 -6.61 9.42 -18.15
C ALA A 32 -5.45 9.12 -19.12
N THR A 33 -4.23 8.95 -18.60
CA THR A 33 -3.05 8.61 -19.42
C THR A 33 -3.18 7.23 -20.02
N ARG A 34 -3.64 6.25 -19.23
CA ARG A 34 -3.89 4.88 -19.70
C ARG A 34 -4.88 4.86 -20.85
N ARG A 35 -6.02 5.55 -20.72
CA ARG A 35 -7.08 5.59 -21.75
C ARG A 35 -6.65 6.30 -23.04
N ASN A 36 -5.75 7.29 -22.96
CA ASN A 36 -5.45 8.17 -24.09
C ASN A 36 -4.10 7.91 -24.77
N LYS A 37 -3.14 7.27 -24.08
CA LYS A 37 -1.75 7.18 -24.55
C LYS A 37 -1.14 5.79 -24.40
N LEU A 38 -1.42 5.10 -23.31
CA LEU A 38 -0.71 3.88 -22.93
C LEU A 38 -1.66 2.86 -22.30
N ASP A 39 -2.36 2.08 -23.12
CA ASP A 39 -3.39 1.13 -22.68
C ASP A 39 -2.89 0.09 -21.66
N ARG A 40 -1.57 -0.17 -21.66
CA ARG A 40 -0.89 -1.12 -20.75
C ARG A 40 -0.22 -0.46 -19.55
N LEU A 41 -0.49 0.82 -19.28
CA LEU A 41 0.03 1.51 -18.11
C LEU A 41 -0.64 0.98 -16.84
N SER A 42 0.18 0.51 -15.89
CA SER A 42 -0.24 0.11 -14.55
C SER A 42 0.40 1.01 -13.50
N TRP A 43 -0.33 1.28 -12.42
CA TRP A 43 0.19 2.01 -11.26
C TRP A 43 -0.20 1.29 -9.99
N ILE A 44 0.73 1.26 -9.04
CA ILE A 44 0.64 0.45 -7.83
C ILE A 44 0.77 1.35 -6.59
N TYR A 45 0.18 0.92 -5.48
CA TYR A 45 0.35 1.56 -4.19
C TYR A 45 1.24 0.69 -3.30
N VAL A 46 2.27 1.29 -2.71
CA VAL A 46 3.18 0.61 -1.77
C VAL A 46 3.19 1.38 -0.46
N ASP A 47 2.86 0.70 0.63
CA ASP A 47 2.93 1.22 1.99
C ASP A 47 3.88 0.37 2.83
N ALA A 48 5.00 0.98 3.23
CA ALA A 48 6.06 0.30 3.96
C ALA A 48 5.78 0.14 5.46
N TYR A 49 4.76 0.85 5.98
CA TYR A 49 4.34 0.84 7.39
C TYR A 49 2.82 0.98 7.46
N ALA A 50 2.14 0.00 6.86
CA ALA A 50 0.70 0.02 6.61
C ALA A 50 -0.15 0.13 7.89
N GLY A 51 0.31 -0.50 8.98
CA GLY A 51 -0.46 -0.56 10.21
C GLY A 51 -1.78 -1.34 10.08
N PRO A 52 -2.63 -1.31 11.13
CA PRO A 52 -3.84 -2.14 11.23
C PRO A 52 -5.03 -1.60 10.41
N GLY A 53 -4.85 -0.51 9.65
CA GLY A 53 -5.86 0.06 8.75
C GLY A 53 -6.75 1.12 9.37
N TYR A 54 -7.04 1.03 10.67
CA TYR A 54 -7.65 2.13 11.42
C TYR A 54 -6.72 2.59 12.55
N HIS A 55 -6.88 3.85 12.93
CA HIS A 55 -6.19 4.47 14.06
C HIS A 55 -7.21 5.13 14.98
N LEU A 56 -6.84 5.38 16.24
CA LEU A 56 -7.65 6.16 17.16
C LEU A 56 -7.09 7.59 17.23
N SER A 57 -7.90 8.61 17.00
CA SER A 57 -7.45 9.99 17.18
C SER A 57 -7.26 10.29 18.67
N LYS A 58 -6.08 10.80 19.06
CA LYS A 58 -5.85 11.30 20.42
C LYS A 58 -6.69 12.54 20.75
N LYS A 59 -7.12 13.28 19.71
CA LYS A 59 -7.87 14.53 19.88
C LYS A 59 -9.35 14.25 20.10
N THR A 60 -9.94 13.37 19.30
CA THR A 60 -11.39 13.12 19.30
C THR A 60 -11.79 11.79 19.93
N GLY A 61 -10.86 10.84 20.06
CA GLY A 61 -11.17 9.46 20.46
C GLY A 61 -11.90 8.67 19.38
N GLU A 62 -12.07 9.22 18.18
CA GLU A 62 -12.76 8.55 17.07
C GLU A 62 -11.80 7.74 16.22
N THR A 63 -12.33 6.77 15.49
CA THR A 63 -11.58 5.98 14.52
C THR A 63 -11.29 6.79 13.26
N VAL A 64 -10.05 6.76 12.80
CA VAL A 64 -9.57 7.41 11.58
C VAL A 64 -9.05 6.33 10.63
N GLU A 65 -9.42 6.40 9.35
CA GLU A 65 -8.86 5.51 8.32
C GLU A 65 -7.36 5.76 8.14
N GLY A 66 -6.56 4.69 8.24
CA GLY A 66 -5.14 4.66 7.91
C GLY A 66 -4.88 4.62 6.40
N SER A 67 -3.61 4.75 6.03
CA SER A 67 -3.17 4.84 4.63
C SER A 67 -3.62 3.66 3.75
N PRO A 68 -3.66 2.41 4.23
CA PRO A 68 -4.10 1.30 3.38
C PRO A 68 -5.58 1.36 3.02
N LEU A 69 -6.45 1.75 3.96
CA LEU A 69 -7.88 1.91 3.68
C LEU A 69 -8.12 3.08 2.74
N ILE A 70 -7.38 4.17 2.92
CA ILE A 70 -7.41 5.32 1.99
C ILE A 70 -7.04 4.87 0.57
N ALA A 71 -5.98 4.09 0.42
CA ALA A 71 -5.55 3.58 -0.88
C ALA A 71 -6.60 2.63 -1.50
N LEU A 72 -7.16 1.71 -0.71
CA LEU A 72 -8.19 0.77 -1.16
C LEU A 72 -9.49 1.49 -1.58
N ASN A 73 -9.82 2.60 -0.93
CA ASN A 73 -11.01 3.41 -1.21
C ASN A 73 -10.78 4.47 -2.32
N THR A 74 -9.57 4.59 -2.87
CA THR A 74 -9.26 5.55 -3.92
C THR A 74 -9.96 5.18 -5.24
N ALA A 75 -10.51 6.18 -5.92
CA ALA A 75 -11.17 6.03 -7.22
C ALA A 75 -10.62 7.05 -8.24
N PRO A 76 -10.12 6.63 -9.42
CA PRO A 76 -9.97 5.24 -9.90
C PRO A 76 -9.03 4.38 -9.03
N PRO A 77 -9.22 3.05 -8.95
CA PRO A 77 -8.41 2.19 -8.08
C PRO A 77 -6.97 2.07 -8.58
N PHE A 78 -6.06 1.70 -7.68
CA PHE A 78 -4.73 1.24 -8.07
C PHE A 78 -4.82 -0.16 -8.68
N CYS A 79 -3.86 -0.52 -9.54
CA CYS A 79 -3.82 -1.84 -10.16
C CYS A 79 -3.39 -2.91 -9.16
N GLU A 80 -2.45 -2.57 -8.27
CA GLU A 80 -1.92 -3.47 -7.24
C GLU A 80 -1.64 -2.70 -5.94
N TYR A 81 -1.66 -3.42 -4.83
CA TYR A 81 -1.47 -2.91 -3.48
C TYR A 81 -0.45 -3.75 -2.75
N HIS A 82 0.50 -3.10 -2.09
CA HIS A 82 1.56 -3.75 -1.33
C HIS A 82 1.63 -3.13 0.06
N PHE A 83 1.12 -3.85 1.05
CA PHE A 83 1.11 -3.41 2.44
C PHE A 83 2.18 -4.19 3.20
N ILE A 84 3.12 -3.47 3.78
CA ILE A 84 4.24 -4.01 4.54
C ILE A 84 4.13 -3.46 5.96
N ASP A 85 4.32 -4.34 6.94
CA ASP A 85 4.42 -3.99 8.34
C ASP A 85 5.42 -4.95 9.01
N THR A 86 6.08 -4.48 10.06
CA THR A 86 7.00 -5.31 10.86
C THR A 86 6.28 -6.40 11.66
N GLU A 87 5.00 -6.18 11.98
CA GLU A 87 4.14 -7.16 12.66
C GLU A 87 3.13 -7.73 11.65
N PRO A 88 3.25 -9.01 11.25
CA PRO A 88 2.40 -9.63 10.23
C PRO A 88 0.91 -9.46 10.49
N ALA A 89 0.47 -9.58 11.75
CA ALA A 89 -0.93 -9.50 12.15
C ALA A 89 -1.58 -8.13 11.88
N ARG A 90 -0.79 -7.07 11.65
CA ARG A 90 -1.29 -5.73 11.30
C ARG A 90 -1.61 -5.61 9.81
N ALA A 91 -0.89 -6.33 8.95
CA ALA A 91 -1.13 -6.36 7.51
C ALA A 91 -2.17 -7.43 7.10
N GLU A 92 -2.35 -8.49 7.90
CA GLU A 92 -3.31 -9.58 7.64
C GLU A 92 -4.80 -9.18 7.46
N PRO A 93 -5.36 -8.17 8.16
CA PRO A 93 -6.75 -7.78 7.99
C PRO A 93 -7.02 -7.12 6.64
N MET A 94 -5.97 -6.68 5.94
CA MET A 94 -6.06 -5.91 4.69
C MET A 94 -6.19 -6.83 3.50
N LYS A 95 -7.38 -7.38 3.38
CA LYS A 95 -7.76 -8.19 2.24
C LYS A 95 -8.33 -7.29 1.15
N THR A 96 -7.75 -7.34 -0.04
CA THR A 96 -8.39 -6.77 -1.24
C THR A 96 -9.74 -7.47 -1.48
N LYS A 97 -10.58 -6.96 -2.38
CA LYS A 97 -11.86 -7.62 -2.76
C LYS A 97 -11.73 -9.12 -3.09
N ASN A 98 -10.51 -9.58 -3.40
CA ASN A 98 -10.20 -10.97 -3.75
C ASN A 98 -9.51 -11.77 -2.61
N ASN A 99 -9.57 -11.30 -1.36
CA ASN A 99 -9.12 -12.04 -0.17
C ASN A 99 -7.61 -12.38 -0.09
N ALA A 100 -6.76 -11.75 -0.92
CA ALA A 100 -5.32 -11.95 -0.89
C ALA A 100 -4.65 -10.99 0.11
N VAL A 101 -3.93 -11.54 1.10
CA VAL A 101 -2.93 -10.83 1.90
C VAL A 101 -1.60 -11.02 1.18
N THR A 102 -0.97 -9.94 0.73
CA THR A 102 0.23 -10.05 -0.11
C THR A 102 1.43 -9.37 0.52
N TYR A 103 2.31 -10.17 1.12
CA TYR A 103 3.66 -9.75 1.50
C TYR A 103 4.53 -9.72 0.25
N TYR A 104 5.06 -8.55 -0.08
CA TYR A 104 6.05 -8.40 -1.15
C TYR A 104 7.38 -7.95 -0.57
N LEU A 105 8.42 -8.72 -0.86
CA LEU A 105 9.80 -8.27 -0.69
C LEU A 105 10.17 -7.42 -1.91
N TYR A 106 10.23 -6.10 -1.73
CA TYR A 106 10.56 -5.16 -2.80
C TYR A 106 12.05 -4.89 -2.86
N PHE A 107 12.69 -5.32 -3.95
CA PHE A 107 14.04 -4.91 -4.32
C PHE A 107 13.97 -3.82 -5.40
N ALA A 108 14.12 -2.56 -5.01
CA ALA A 108 14.16 -1.45 -5.96
C ALA A 108 15.61 -1.16 -6.39
N SER A 109 15.90 -1.24 -7.69
CA SER A 109 17.20 -0.84 -8.25
C SER A 109 17.08 -0.41 -9.70
N GLN A 110 17.77 0.68 -10.06
CA GLN A 110 17.92 1.16 -11.44
C GLN A 110 19.02 0.41 -12.23
N LYS A 111 19.67 -0.60 -11.65
CA LYS A 111 20.77 -1.33 -12.28
C LYS A 111 20.28 -2.69 -12.82
N PRO A 112 20.43 -2.99 -14.12
CA PRO A 112 20.07 -4.30 -14.68
C PRO A 112 20.75 -5.50 -13.98
N ALA A 113 21.95 -5.29 -13.43
CA ALA A 113 22.67 -6.29 -12.64
C ALA A 113 21.87 -6.76 -11.40
N ALA A 114 21.06 -5.88 -10.79
CA ALA A 114 20.23 -6.23 -9.66
C ALA A 114 19.19 -7.29 -10.03
N LEU A 115 18.60 -7.23 -11.24
CA LEU A 115 17.68 -8.25 -11.72
C LEU A 115 18.35 -9.63 -11.82
N ASN A 116 19.59 -9.68 -12.29
CA ASN A 116 20.35 -10.93 -12.38
C ASN A 116 20.66 -11.51 -11.01
N ILE A 117 21.02 -10.66 -10.04
CA ILE A 117 21.28 -11.06 -8.65
C ILE A 117 20.00 -11.61 -8.02
N VAL A 118 18.89 -10.89 -8.15
CA VAL A 118 17.58 -11.31 -7.63
C VAL A 118 17.18 -12.65 -8.23
N ASN A 119 17.26 -12.81 -9.55
CA ASN A 119 16.95 -14.07 -10.22
C ASN A 119 17.86 -15.22 -9.76
N TYR A 120 19.15 -14.96 -9.56
CA TYR A 120 20.07 -15.95 -9.02
C TYR A 120 19.66 -16.40 -7.60
N ILE A 121 19.34 -15.45 -6.72
CA ILE A 121 18.90 -15.72 -5.34
C ILE A 121 17.59 -16.53 -5.37
N PHE A 122 16.59 -16.11 -6.15
CA PHE A 122 15.34 -16.84 -6.25
C PHE A 122 15.51 -18.24 -6.87
N ARG A 123 16.41 -18.43 -7.85
CA ARG A 123 16.72 -19.78 -8.35
C ARG A 123 17.40 -20.64 -7.31
N LYS A 124 18.27 -20.05 -6.48
CA LYS A 124 19.02 -20.75 -5.43
C LYS A 124 18.14 -21.19 -4.26
N TYR A 125 17.15 -20.38 -3.91
CA TYR A 125 16.33 -20.58 -2.69
C TYR A 125 14.85 -20.83 -2.96
N GLY A 126 14.39 -20.76 -4.22
CA GLY A 126 12.97 -20.64 -4.57
C GLY A 126 12.34 -21.83 -5.29
N GLN A 127 12.72 -23.08 -5.01
CA GLN A 127 11.90 -24.25 -5.39
C GLN A 127 11.95 -25.37 -4.36
N PRO A 128 10.84 -26.13 -4.25
CA PRO A 128 9.53 -25.72 -3.74
C PRO A 128 9.44 -25.77 -2.21
#